data_AF-D7FEU0-F1
#
_entry.id   AF-D7FEU0-F1
#
_cell.length_a   1.000
_cell.length_b   1.000
_cell.length_c   1.000
_cell.angle_alpha   90.00
_cell.angle_beta   90.00
_cell.angle_gamma   90.00
#
_symmetry.space_group_name_H-M   'P 1'
#
loop_
_entity.id
_entity.type
_entity.pdbx_description
1 polymer ?
#
loop_
_entity_poly.entity_id
_entity_poly.type
_entity_poly.pdbx_seq_one_letter_code
_entity_poly.pdbx_strand_id
1 'polypeptide(L)'
;MEKYPLKKGARIQGEHCFEYEADDIISFYKKKDPNNYVIASMDKDILYSNRGSHFNLKTNAFFNVSQKEAHFFAYYQCVVGDKGDNIKGVKGIGGFNYKDFLNEDAKEHELWEQIIQAFKIKEDLSDSEAKEKALLNMRLVNMHQMTRHGVIKLWEPEFKKTFFPKKTQKPDFKRIS
;
A
#
# COMPACT_ATOMS: atom_id res chain seq x y z
N MET A 1 6.83 2.06 38.80
CA MET A 1 6.48 0.67 38.48
C MET A 1 6.41 0.54 36.96
N GLU A 2 7.11 -0.45 36.39
CA GLU A 2 7.05 -0.72 34.96
C GLU A 2 5.63 -1.21 34.62
N LYS A 3 4.95 -0.53 33.70
CA LYS A 3 3.54 -0.78 33.40
C LYS A 3 3.32 -2.17 32.75
N TYR A 4 4.36 -2.71 32.11
CA TYR A 4 4.34 -4.00 31.41
C TYR A 4 5.72 -4.69 31.49
N PRO A 5 6.07 -5.33 32.61
CA PRO A 5 7.37 -5.99 32.73
C PRO A 5 7.46 -7.19 31.77
N LEU A 6 8.60 -7.34 31.10
CA LEU A 6 8.88 -8.51 30.26
C LEU A 6 8.87 -9.77 31.11
N LYS A 7 8.25 -10.85 30.62
CA LYS A 7 8.30 -12.14 31.30
C LYS A 7 9.75 -12.62 31.42
N LYS A 8 10.11 -13.19 32.58
CA LYS A 8 11.44 -13.79 32.80
C LYS A 8 11.74 -14.80 31.68
N GLY A 9 12.85 -14.58 30.96
CA GLY A 9 13.24 -15.41 29.80
C GLY A 9 12.77 -14.90 28.43
N ALA A 10 12.02 -13.78 28.38
CA ALA A 10 11.77 -13.09 27.12
C ALA A 10 13.09 -12.68 26.47
N ARG A 11 13.24 -13.00 25.18
CA ARG A 11 14.39 -12.60 24.38
C ARG A 11 13.95 -11.49 23.44
N ILE A 12 14.59 -10.33 23.57
CA ILE A 12 14.48 -9.26 22.57
C ILE A 12 15.61 -9.50 21.58
N GLN A 13 15.24 -9.61 20.30
CA GLN A 13 16.19 -9.61 19.20
C GLN A 13 16.07 -8.26 18.50
N GLY A 14 17.21 -7.62 18.30
CA GLY A 14 17.32 -6.38 17.54
C GLY A 14 18.23 -6.62 16.36
N GLU A 15 17.93 -5.96 15.25
CA GLU A 15 18.72 -5.99 14.04
C GLU A 15 19.00 -4.54 13.63
N HIS A 16 20.20 -4.29 13.13
CA HIS A 16 20.59 -3.01 12.56
C HIS A 16 21.01 -3.25 11.12
N CYS A 17 20.35 -2.59 10.18
CA CYS A 17 20.60 -2.74 8.75
C CYS A 17 20.85 -1.37 8.11
N PHE A 18 21.74 -1.34 7.11
CA PHE A 18 22.03 -0.17 6.29
C PHE A 18 21.59 -0.36 4.83
N GLU A 19 21.10 -1.55 4.45
CA GLU A 19 20.78 -1.91 3.06
C GLU A 19 19.29 -1.81 2.73
N TYR A 20 18.42 -1.94 3.73
CA TYR A 20 16.97 -1.89 3.59
C TYR A 20 16.33 -1.30 4.84
N GLU A 21 15.09 -0.85 4.72
CA GLU A 21 14.38 -0.17 5.79
C GLU A 21 13.75 -1.18 6.77
N ALA A 22 13.42 -0.70 7.98
CA ALA A 22 12.87 -1.58 9.01
C ALA A 22 11.47 -2.10 8.64
N ASP A 23 10.70 -1.30 7.92
CA ASP A 23 9.36 -1.61 7.41
C ASP A 23 9.37 -2.76 6.39
N ASP A 24 10.39 -2.88 5.55
CA ASP A 24 10.58 -3.98 4.60
C ASP A 24 10.62 -5.33 5.33
N ILE A 25 11.45 -5.43 6.39
CA ILE A 25 11.57 -6.66 7.19
C ILE A 25 10.27 -6.95 7.94
N ILE A 26 9.70 -5.92 8.58
CA ILE A 26 8.48 -6.08 9.38
C ILE A 26 7.34 -6.60 8.49
N SER A 27 7.19 -6.00 7.30
CA SER A 27 6.16 -6.38 6.34
C SER A 27 6.41 -7.78 5.79
N PHE A 28 7.66 -8.15 5.51
CA PHE A 28 8.02 -9.52 5.07
C PHE A 28 7.60 -10.59 6.09
N TYR A 29 7.98 -10.45 7.36
CA TYR A 29 7.64 -11.43 8.39
C TYR A 29 6.14 -11.44 8.69
N LYS A 30 5.51 -10.27 8.80
CA LYS A 30 4.07 -10.18 9.04
C LYS A 30 3.26 -10.79 7.89
N LYS A 31 3.64 -10.56 6.63
CA LYS A 31 2.99 -11.17 5.46
C LYS A 31 3.08 -12.69 5.48
N LYS A 32 4.23 -13.24 5.90
CA LYS A 32 4.45 -14.69 5.97
C LYS A 32 3.60 -15.35 7.05
N ASP A 33 3.41 -14.69 8.19
CA ASP A 33 2.66 -15.26 9.32
C ASP A 33 1.81 -14.21 10.08
N PRO A 34 0.71 -13.73 9.46
CA PRO A 34 -0.02 -12.57 9.95
C PRO A 34 -0.78 -12.81 11.26
N ASN A 35 -0.98 -14.07 11.65
CA ASN A 35 -1.69 -14.44 12.87
C ASN A 35 -0.77 -14.62 14.07
N ASN A 36 0.51 -14.95 13.86
CA ASN A 36 1.48 -15.14 14.94
C ASN A 36 2.24 -13.87 15.32
N TYR A 37 2.17 -12.82 14.50
CA TYR A 37 2.80 -11.53 14.79
C TYR A 37 1.79 -10.45 15.14
N VAL A 38 2.17 -9.54 16.04
CA VAL A 38 1.50 -8.24 16.25
C VAL A 38 2.50 -7.15 15.91
N ILE A 39 2.13 -6.23 15.02
CA ILE A 39 2.96 -5.06 14.74
C ILE A 39 2.64 -3.99 15.78
N ALA A 40 3.66 -3.51 16.49
CA ALA A 40 3.55 -2.33 17.35
C ALA A 40 4.32 -1.18 16.70
N SER A 41 3.61 -0.16 16.22
CA SER A 41 4.23 0.98 15.53
C SER A 41 3.40 2.27 15.69
N MET A 42 4.04 3.42 15.49
CA MET A 42 3.36 4.71 15.24
C MET A 42 3.20 5.00 13.75
N ASP A 43 3.96 4.29 12.92
CA ASP A 43 4.04 4.45 11.49
C ASP A 43 2.80 3.86 10.82
N LYS A 44 2.04 4.70 10.11
CA LYS A 44 0.80 4.30 9.45
C LYS A 44 1.08 3.33 8.29
N ASP A 45 2.24 3.40 7.67
CA ASP A 45 2.56 2.68 6.45
C ASP A 45 2.79 1.21 6.76
N ILE A 46 3.52 0.94 7.83
CA ILE A 46 3.68 -0.41 8.38
C ILE A 46 2.35 -0.93 8.94
N LEU A 47 1.59 -0.07 9.62
CA LEU A 47 0.34 -0.46 10.28
C LEU A 47 -0.75 -0.87 9.27
N TYR A 48 -0.95 -0.08 8.21
CA TYR A 48 -2.06 -0.28 7.28
C TYR A 48 -1.67 -1.06 6.03
N SER A 49 -0.40 -1.15 5.64
CA SER A 49 0.02 -2.04 4.54
C SER A 49 -0.05 -3.51 4.92
N ASN A 50 -0.11 -3.83 6.21
CA ASN A 50 -0.06 -5.20 6.72
C ASN A 50 -1.42 -5.60 7.30
N ARG A 51 -1.89 -6.82 6.96
CA ARG A 51 -3.12 -7.37 7.56
C ARG A 51 -2.87 -8.04 8.90
N GLY A 52 -3.90 -8.12 9.74
CA GLY A 52 -3.89 -8.84 11.01
C GLY A 52 -4.01 -7.89 12.20
N SER A 53 -3.42 -8.28 13.34
CA SER A 53 -3.46 -7.47 14.57
C SER A 53 -2.29 -6.52 14.69
N HIS A 54 -2.58 -5.33 15.20
CA HIS A 54 -1.65 -4.22 15.37
C HIS A 54 -1.90 -3.50 16.70
N PHE A 55 -0.84 -2.88 17.23
CA PHE A 55 -0.88 -1.98 18.37
C PHE A 55 -0.35 -0.62 17.95
N ASN A 56 -1.21 0.40 17.96
CA ASN A 56 -0.81 1.76 17.63
C ASN A 56 -0.15 2.41 18.85
N LEU A 57 1.16 2.68 18.76
CA LEU A 57 1.95 3.26 19.85
C LEU A 57 1.58 4.74 20.14
N LYS A 58 1.00 5.45 19.16
CA LYS A 58 0.56 6.84 19.33
C LYS A 58 -0.75 6.93 20.10
N THR A 59 -1.69 6.03 19.84
CA THR A 59 -3.02 6.01 20.48
C THR A 59 -3.12 5.02 21.65
N ASN A 60 -2.11 4.15 21.83
CA ASN A 60 -2.08 3.06 22.80
C ASN A 60 -3.28 2.10 22.68
N ALA A 61 -3.69 1.78 21.44
CA ALA A 61 -4.84 0.95 21.17
C ALA A 61 -4.53 -0.22 20.22
N PHE A 62 -5.14 -1.36 20.48
CA PHE A 62 -5.16 -2.48 19.54
C PHE A 62 -6.23 -2.27 18.47
N PHE A 63 -5.92 -2.68 17.25
CA PHE A 63 -6.89 -2.73 16.16
C PHE A 63 -6.46 -3.81 15.15
N ASN A 64 -7.38 -4.17 14.25
CA ASN A 64 -7.12 -5.12 13.18
C ASN A 64 -7.25 -4.44 11.82
N VAL A 65 -6.41 -4.85 10.88
CA VAL A 65 -6.49 -4.48 9.46
C VAL A 65 -6.85 -5.73 8.66
N SER A 66 -7.91 -5.65 7.86
CA SER A 66 -8.33 -6.75 6.99
C SER A 66 -7.37 -6.92 5.80
N GLN A 67 -7.42 -8.09 5.15
CA GLN A 67 -6.65 -8.32 3.92
C GLN A 67 -7.01 -7.31 2.82
N LYS A 68 -8.28 -6.92 2.73
CA LYS A 68 -8.76 -5.98 1.71
C LYS A 68 -8.21 -4.58 1.96
N GLU A 69 -8.31 -4.08 3.20
CA GLU A 69 -7.74 -2.78 3.58
C GLU A 69 -6.23 -2.74 3.34
N ALA A 70 -5.51 -3.79 3.76
CA ALA A 70 -4.07 -3.87 3.58
C ALA A 70 -3.64 -3.89 2.11
N HIS A 71 -4.34 -4.64 1.27
CA HIS A 71 -4.09 -4.64 -0.17
C HIS A 71 -4.41 -3.29 -0.80
N PHE A 72 -5.52 -2.66 -0.45
CA PHE A 72 -5.94 -1.40 -1.05
C PHE A 72 -5.02 -0.23 -0.67
N PHE A 73 -4.41 -0.27 0.51
CA PHE A 73 -3.64 0.84 1.06
C PHE A 73 -2.51 1.34 0.14
N ALA A 74 -1.74 0.45 -0.48
CA ALA A 74 -0.69 0.85 -1.43
C ALA A 74 -1.27 1.56 -2.67
N TYR A 75 -2.42 1.11 -3.18
CA TYR A 75 -3.11 1.75 -4.31
C TYR A 75 -3.65 3.14 -3.92
N TYR A 76 -4.25 3.24 -2.75
CA TYR A 76 -4.68 4.51 -2.16
C TYR A 76 -3.52 5.49 -2.06
N GLN A 77 -2.40 5.08 -1.48
CA GLN A 77 -1.23 5.94 -1.31
C GLN A 77 -0.54 6.30 -2.61
N CYS A 78 -0.56 5.42 -3.61
CA CYS A 78 0.01 5.74 -4.92
C CYS A 78 -0.69 6.97 -5.54
N VAL A 79 -2.00 7.13 -5.30
CA VAL A 79 -2.80 8.25 -5.79
C VAL A 79 -2.83 9.44 -4.83
N VAL A 80 -2.97 9.21 -3.53
CA VAL A 80 -3.07 10.29 -2.53
C VAL A 80 -1.71 10.87 -2.15
N GLY A 81 -0.66 10.05 -2.26
CA GLY A 81 0.69 10.36 -1.80
C GLY A 81 0.88 10.10 -0.31
N ASP A 82 2.13 10.29 0.11
CA ASP A 82 2.55 10.27 1.50
C ASP A 82 3.25 11.57 1.86
N LYS A 83 2.61 12.38 2.70
CA LYS A 83 3.20 13.64 3.16
C LYS A 83 4.34 13.41 4.16
N GLY A 84 4.30 12.31 4.93
CA GLY A 84 5.36 11.97 5.89
C GLY A 84 6.70 11.80 5.19
N ASP A 85 6.66 11.09 4.06
CA ASP A 85 7.86 10.71 3.29
C ASP A 85 8.08 11.57 2.05
N ASN A 86 7.35 12.69 1.94
CA ASN A 86 7.44 13.60 0.79
C ASN A 86 7.15 12.91 -0.57
N ILE A 87 6.34 11.85 -0.56
CA ILE A 87 5.87 11.15 -1.77
C ILE A 87 4.64 11.88 -2.28
N LYS A 88 4.74 12.48 -3.46
CA LYS A 88 3.62 13.18 -4.09
C LYS A 88 2.75 12.20 -4.87
N GLY A 89 1.46 12.13 -4.52
CA GLY A 89 0.45 11.43 -5.30
C GLY A 89 0.07 12.18 -6.59
N VAL A 90 -1.08 11.81 -7.14
CA VAL A 90 -1.69 12.47 -8.29
C VAL A 90 -2.11 13.90 -7.93
N LYS A 91 -1.74 14.86 -8.78
CA LYS A 91 -2.07 16.28 -8.55
C LYS A 91 -3.57 16.51 -8.29
N GLY A 92 -3.87 17.07 -7.12
CA GLY A 92 -5.23 17.45 -6.74
C GLY A 92 -6.14 16.29 -6.32
N ILE A 93 -5.58 15.09 -6.11
CA ILE A 93 -6.28 13.99 -5.46
C ILE A 93 -5.75 13.85 -4.03
N GLY A 94 -6.65 13.66 -3.08
CA GLY A 94 -6.36 13.45 -1.67
C GLY A 94 -7.41 12.57 -1.00
N GLY A 95 -7.34 12.44 0.32
CA GLY A 95 -8.22 11.56 1.09
C GLY A 95 -9.72 11.83 0.95
N PHE A 96 -10.13 13.03 0.51
CA PHE A 96 -11.54 13.37 0.33
C PHE A 96 -12.12 12.98 -1.03
N ASN A 97 -11.30 12.93 -2.09
CA ASN A 97 -11.77 12.76 -3.47
C ASN A 97 -11.12 11.58 -4.21
N TYR A 98 -10.31 10.76 -3.53
CA TYR A 98 -9.73 9.56 -4.16
C TYR A 98 -10.80 8.60 -4.71
N LYS A 99 -11.99 8.54 -4.09
CA LYS A 99 -13.11 7.67 -4.50
C LYS A 99 -13.68 8.02 -5.88
N ASP A 100 -13.42 9.23 -6.38
CA ASP A 100 -13.80 9.63 -7.73
C ASP A 100 -12.91 8.95 -8.79
N PHE A 101 -11.78 8.38 -8.38
CA PHE A 101 -10.76 7.79 -9.26
C PHE A 101 -10.46 6.33 -8.94
N LEU A 102 -10.53 5.93 -7.67
CA LEU A 102 -10.25 4.58 -7.19
C LEU A 102 -11.51 3.93 -6.62
N ASN A 103 -11.85 2.75 -7.15
CA ASN A 103 -12.89 1.89 -6.62
C ASN A 103 -12.28 0.81 -5.71
N GLU A 104 -12.52 0.91 -4.40
CA GLU A 104 -12.03 -0.02 -3.37
C GLU A 104 -12.47 -1.49 -3.56
N ASP A 105 -13.53 -1.71 -4.34
CA ASP A 105 -14.05 -3.05 -4.67
C ASP A 105 -13.50 -3.60 -5.98
N ALA A 106 -12.72 -2.82 -6.72
CA ALA A 106 -12.15 -3.23 -8.00
C ALA A 106 -11.07 -4.29 -7.83
N LYS A 107 -10.87 -5.09 -8.88
CA LYS A 107 -9.76 -6.04 -8.94
C LYS A 107 -8.44 -5.30 -9.07
N GLU A 108 -7.35 -5.96 -8.71
CA GLU A 108 -6.02 -5.38 -8.69
C GLU A 108 -5.58 -4.75 -10.02
N HIS A 109 -5.82 -5.43 -11.13
CA HIS A 109 -5.53 -4.88 -12.46
C HIS A 109 -6.39 -3.66 -12.81
N GLU A 110 -7.64 -3.60 -12.33
CA GLU A 110 -8.53 -2.47 -12.56
C GLU A 110 -8.10 -1.26 -11.71
N LEU A 111 -7.69 -1.50 -10.47
CA LEU A 111 -7.07 -0.48 -9.61
C LEU A 111 -5.82 0.10 -10.27
N TRP A 112 -4.96 -0.75 -10.82
CA TRP A 112 -3.76 -0.30 -11.52
C TRP A 112 -4.07 0.58 -12.73
N GLU A 113 -5.02 0.17 -13.58
CA GLU A 113 -5.46 0.99 -14.71
C GLU A 113 -6.08 2.33 -14.24
N GLN A 114 -6.86 2.32 -13.14
CA GLN A 114 -7.42 3.53 -12.54
C GLN A 114 -6.34 4.51 -12.08
N ILE A 115 -5.25 4.02 -11.47
CA ILE A 115 -4.10 4.87 -11.08
C ILE A 115 -3.47 5.52 -12.31
N ILE A 116 -3.21 4.75 -13.36
CA ILE A 116 -2.61 5.26 -14.60
C ILE A 116 -3.52 6.34 -15.21
N GLN A 117 -4.84 6.10 -15.27
CA GLN A 117 -5.78 7.10 -15.78
C GLN A 117 -5.85 8.35 -14.92
N ALA A 118 -5.74 8.22 -13.58
CA ALA A 118 -5.72 9.34 -12.67
C ALA A 118 -4.52 10.26 -12.94
N PHE A 119 -3.29 9.70 -13.05
CA PHE A 119 -2.11 10.46 -13.44
C PHE A 119 -2.27 11.11 -14.80
N LYS A 120 -2.71 10.34 -15.79
CA LYS A 120 -2.92 10.81 -17.16
C LYS A 120 -3.83 12.05 -17.22
N ILE A 121 -5.02 11.97 -16.61
CA ILE A 121 -6.05 13.00 -16.71
C ILE A 121 -5.70 14.23 -15.87
N LYS A 122 -5.20 14.04 -14.64
CA LYS A 122 -4.96 15.15 -13.70
C LYS A 122 -3.71 15.96 -14.02
N GLU A 123 -2.79 15.37 -14.77
CA GLU A 123 -1.49 15.96 -15.07
C GLU A 123 -1.21 16.13 -16.57
N ASP A 124 -2.17 15.79 -17.42
CA ASP A 124 -2.08 15.92 -18.89
C ASP A 124 -0.87 15.18 -19.49
N LEU A 125 -0.69 13.94 -19.05
CA LEU A 125 0.45 13.09 -19.43
C LEU A 125 0.09 12.17 -20.61
N SER A 126 1.11 11.75 -21.36
CA SER A 126 0.98 10.61 -22.28
C SER A 126 0.77 9.29 -21.53
N ASP A 127 0.33 8.24 -22.25
CA ASP A 127 0.15 6.91 -21.66
C ASP A 127 1.46 6.33 -21.09
N SER A 128 2.61 6.63 -21.70
CA SER A 128 3.92 6.19 -21.19
C SER A 128 4.32 6.93 -19.92
N GLU A 129 4.21 8.26 -19.92
CA GLU A 129 4.58 9.09 -18.76
C GLU A 129 3.70 8.78 -17.55
N ALA A 130 2.39 8.61 -17.76
CA ALA A 130 1.46 8.24 -16.71
C ALA A 130 1.80 6.87 -16.09
N LYS A 131 2.18 5.88 -16.93
CA LYS A 131 2.61 4.55 -16.47
C LYS A 131 3.91 4.60 -15.69
N GLU A 132 4.91 5.34 -16.17
CA GLU A 132 6.19 5.49 -15.50
C GLU A 132 6.02 6.16 -14.13
N LYS A 133 5.23 7.22 -14.06
CA LYS A 133 4.96 7.93 -12.80
C LYS A 133 4.16 7.06 -11.82
N ALA A 134 3.13 6.37 -12.29
CA ALA A 134 2.38 5.41 -11.48
C ALA A 134 3.28 4.29 -10.93
N LEU A 135 4.21 3.78 -11.76
CA LEU A 135 5.11 2.70 -11.37
C LEU A 135 6.12 3.17 -10.32
N LEU A 136 6.69 4.36 -10.51
CA LEU A 136 7.59 4.96 -9.54
C LEU A 136 6.87 5.15 -8.19
N ASN A 137 5.68 5.75 -8.20
CA ASN A 137 4.91 5.95 -6.96
C ASN A 137 4.56 4.63 -6.28
N MET A 138 4.11 3.63 -7.03
CA MET A 138 3.77 2.32 -6.47
C MET A 138 4.99 1.66 -5.80
N ARG A 139 6.18 1.80 -6.39
CA ARG A 139 7.44 1.28 -5.81
C ARG A 139 7.88 2.01 -4.55
N LEU A 140 7.45 3.26 -4.34
CA LEU A 140 7.75 4.01 -3.12
C LEU A 140 6.79 3.65 -1.98
N VAL A 141 5.51 3.41 -2.27
CA VAL A 141 4.48 3.21 -1.23
C VAL A 141 4.19 1.74 -0.92
N ASN A 142 4.70 0.79 -1.72
CA ASN A 142 4.43 -0.63 -1.52
C ASN A 142 5.47 -1.29 -0.61
N MET A 143 5.05 -1.60 0.62
CA MET A 143 5.90 -2.22 1.66
C MET A 143 6.19 -3.71 1.44
N HIS A 144 5.64 -4.34 0.39
CA HIS A 144 5.71 -5.80 0.18
C HIS A 144 6.70 -6.21 -0.91
N GLN A 145 7.82 -5.50 -1.04
CA GLN A 145 8.84 -5.71 -2.08
C GLN A 145 9.97 -6.66 -1.66
N MET A 146 10.13 -6.93 -0.36
CA MET A 146 11.07 -7.94 0.12
C MET A 146 10.55 -9.36 -0.16
N THR A 147 11.29 -10.13 -0.97
CA THR A 147 10.91 -11.49 -1.41
C THR A 147 11.54 -12.58 -0.56
N ARG A 148 12.72 -12.30 -0.01
CA ARG A 148 13.44 -13.08 0.99
C ARG A 148 14.08 -12.09 1.94
N HIS A 149 14.43 -12.53 3.14
CA HIS A 149 15.17 -11.69 4.09
C HIS A 149 16.37 -11.03 3.37
N GLY A 150 16.40 -9.70 3.34
CA GLY A 150 17.43 -8.89 2.69
C GLY A 150 17.43 -8.85 1.16
N VAL A 151 16.44 -9.43 0.49
CA VAL A 151 16.35 -9.44 -0.99
C VAL A 151 15.08 -8.73 -1.44
N ILE A 152 15.25 -7.51 -1.93
CA ILE A 152 14.17 -6.66 -2.48
C ILE A 152 14.05 -6.90 -3.99
N LYS A 153 12.84 -7.18 -4.45
CA LYS A 153 12.45 -7.11 -5.86
C LYS A 153 11.43 -6.00 -5.99
N LEU A 154 11.77 -4.96 -6.77
CA LEU A 154 10.86 -3.84 -6.99
C LEU A 154 9.53 -4.32 -7.56
N TRP A 155 8.45 -3.70 -7.10
CA TRP A 155 7.11 -4.03 -7.53
C TRP A 155 6.97 -3.84 -9.04
N GLU A 156 6.25 -4.77 -9.66
CA GLU A 156 5.84 -4.72 -11.05
C GLU A 156 4.37 -5.18 -11.16
N PRO A 157 3.62 -4.66 -12.15
CA PRO A 157 2.23 -5.05 -12.37
C PRO A 157 2.14 -6.47 -12.97
N GLU A 158 2.32 -7.49 -12.15
CA GLU A 158 2.18 -8.90 -12.52
C GLU A 158 0.77 -9.41 -12.14
N PHE A 159 -0.24 -9.05 -12.92
CA PHE A 159 -1.59 -9.54 -12.67
C PHE A 159 -1.78 -10.92 -13.30
N LYS A 160 -2.28 -11.89 -12.52
CA LYS A 160 -2.74 -13.16 -13.09
C LYS A 160 -3.80 -12.85 -14.15
N LYS A 161 -3.52 -13.18 -15.41
CA LYS A 161 -4.51 -13.08 -16.50
C LYS A 161 -5.71 -13.94 -16.10
N THR A 162 -6.77 -13.31 -15.58
CA THR A 162 -8.07 -13.96 -15.54
C THR A 162 -8.54 -14.05 -16.97
N PHE A 163 -8.57 -15.25 -17.53
CA PHE A 163 -9.17 -15.52 -18.84
C PHE A 163 -10.63 -15.08 -18.80
N PHE A 164 -10.95 -13.95 -19.44
CA PHE A 164 -12.33 -13.57 -19.72
C PHE A 164 -12.41 -12.93 -21.13
N PRO A 165 -13.44 -13.30 -21.92
CA PRO A 165 -13.58 -12.84 -23.29
C PRO A 165 -13.88 -11.34 -23.34
N LYS A 166 -13.29 -10.64 -24.31
CA LYS A 166 -13.52 -9.21 -24.54
C LYS A 166 -15.02 -8.91 -24.65
N LYS A 167 -15.54 -8.07 -23.77
CA LYS A 167 -16.72 -7.25 -24.05
C LYS A 167 -16.36 -5.78 -23.93
N THR A 168 -16.29 -5.14 -25.09
CA THR A 168 -16.26 -3.70 -25.29
C THR A 168 -17.60 -3.11 -24.85
N GLN A 169 -17.61 -2.24 -23.85
CA GLN A 169 -18.61 -1.18 -23.73
C GLN A 169 -17.91 0.12 -23.37
N LYS A 170 -18.10 1.14 -24.22
CA LYS A 170 -17.63 2.51 -23.97
C LYS A 170 -18.46 3.10 -22.82
N PRO A 171 -17.86 3.88 -21.90
CA PRO A 171 -18.65 4.64 -20.93
C PRO A 171 -19.46 5.72 -21.64
N ASP A 172 -20.77 5.72 -21.40
CA ASP A 172 -21.72 6.69 -21.92
C ASP A 172 -21.77 7.89 -20.97
N PHE A 173 -21.01 8.94 -21.27
CA PHE A 173 -21.10 10.21 -20.55
C PHE A 173 -22.35 10.96 -21.02
N LYS A 174 -23.48 10.75 -20.34
CA LYS A 174 -24.65 11.61 -20.51
C LYS A 174 -24.29 13.04 -20.12
N ARG A 175 -24.31 13.94 -21.11
CA ARG A 175 -24.31 15.39 -20.92
C ARG A 175 -25.55 15.78 -20.13
N ILE A 176 -25.35 16.41 -18.99
CA ILE A 176 -26.41 17.12 -18.28
C ILE A 176 -26.65 18.42 -19.06
N SER A 177 -27.84 18.53 -19.64
CA SER A 177 -28.44 19.77 -20.15
C SER A 177 -29.00 20.59 -19.01
#